data_AF-A0A535Y850-F1
#
_entry.id   AF-A0A535Y850-F1
#
_cell.length_a   1.000
_cell.length_b   1.000
_cell.length_c   1.000
_cell.angle_alpha   90.00
_cell.angle_beta   90.00
_cell.angle_gamma   90.00
#
_symmetry.space_group_name_H-M   'P 1'
#
loop_
_entity.id
_entity.type
_entity.pdbx_description
1 polymer ?
#
loop_
_entity_poly.entity_id
_entity_poly.type
_entity_poly.pdbx_seq_one_letter_code
_entity_poly.pdbx_strand_id
1 'polypeptide(L)'
;MADTAGGTSVVRTDDGALDWSAVLVAHSRPMPFDFVPSVADFHSATQAWVLGYLGAHSTASNEAVSIASTSDAGRHWRPVSELTVSGQATGIQFVDSLHGWVFACPSAGGVIGAQDTTLYRTVDGGVTWQISKPPSQVRGNSAVRGRLPEACGAGGLDAPSFINAQDGWIAGPCDSRPFLEASHDGGLTWIQESLTSFPAAAGEPNPPTYVTRSPRFISPEDGFLVVLRGFTTGANSLQEAAVYVTKDGGVTWTAHRLPQAELHTDFVDAEHGWFVGLSDVGGTLTRVLHVTRDGGQTWRAVSGPQDYFDGDLSFVSPTAGFIAAPSIRGQPGQFFKTTDGGATWVPVRAVVR
;
A
#
# COMPACT_ATOMS: atom_id res chain seq x y z
N MET A 1 -6.29 -12.09 -2.34
CA MET A 1 -6.10 -12.97 -3.52
C MET A 1 -5.45 -14.27 -3.07
N ALA A 2 -5.52 -15.33 -3.87
CA ALA A 2 -4.90 -16.61 -3.55
C ALA A 2 -4.23 -17.22 -4.79
N ASP A 3 -3.12 -17.94 -4.61
CA ASP A 3 -2.53 -18.77 -5.66
C ASP A 3 -3.30 -20.10 -5.74
N THR A 4 -3.76 -20.46 -6.93
CA THR A 4 -4.56 -21.66 -7.19
C THR A 4 -3.86 -22.52 -8.24
N ALA A 5 -4.32 -23.75 -8.48
CA ALA A 5 -3.70 -24.66 -9.46
C ALA A 5 -3.62 -24.09 -10.90
N GLY A 6 -4.31 -22.98 -11.19
CA GLY A 6 -4.26 -22.23 -12.46
C GLY A 6 -3.67 -20.82 -12.36
N GLY A 7 -2.98 -20.46 -11.26
CA GLY A 7 -2.40 -19.14 -11.00
C GLY A 7 -3.18 -18.27 -10.02
N THR A 8 -2.80 -17.00 -9.91
CA THR A 8 -3.42 -16.03 -9.00
C THR A 8 -4.88 -15.81 -9.32
N SER A 9 -5.74 -15.88 -8.30
CA SER A 9 -7.18 -15.62 -8.40
C SER A 9 -7.65 -14.63 -7.35
N VAL A 10 -8.69 -13.86 -7.69
CA VAL A 10 -9.47 -13.13 -6.70
C VAL A 10 -10.45 -14.11 -6.07
N VAL A 11 -10.42 -14.18 -4.75
CA VAL A 11 -11.25 -15.07 -3.94
C VAL A 11 -12.16 -14.25 -3.05
N ARG A 12 -13.34 -14.80 -2.76
CA ARG A 12 -14.36 -14.19 -1.90
C ARG A 12 -14.85 -15.19 -0.86
N THR A 13 -15.17 -14.70 0.32
CA THR A 13 -15.83 -15.42 1.42
C THR A 13 -17.07 -14.64 1.86
N ASP A 14 -18.08 -15.32 2.38
CA ASP A 14 -19.26 -14.72 3.02
C ASP A 14 -19.53 -15.27 4.43
N ASP A 15 -18.61 -16.09 4.98
CA ASP A 15 -18.76 -16.80 6.26
C ASP A 15 -17.67 -16.47 7.28
N GLY A 16 -16.99 -15.33 7.09
CA GLY A 16 -15.96 -14.86 8.01
C GLY A 16 -14.63 -15.61 7.86
N ALA A 17 -14.29 -15.93 6.60
CA ALA A 17 -13.02 -16.50 6.13
C ALA A 17 -12.85 -18.03 6.30
N LEU A 18 -13.95 -18.78 6.42
CA LEU A 18 -13.91 -20.24 6.55
C LEU A 18 -13.91 -20.90 5.17
N ASP A 19 -14.90 -20.59 4.33
CA ASP A 19 -15.00 -21.02 2.94
C ASP A 19 -14.69 -19.85 1.99
N TRP A 20 -13.86 -20.15 0.99
CA TRP A 20 -13.48 -19.21 -0.06
C TRP A 20 -13.84 -19.78 -1.42
N SER A 21 -14.37 -18.94 -2.29
CA SER A 21 -14.65 -19.27 -3.69
C SER A 21 -13.85 -18.36 -4.60
N ALA A 22 -13.21 -18.94 -5.62
CA ALA A 22 -12.58 -18.14 -6.67
C ALA A 22 -13.67 -17.42 -7.50
N VAL A 23 -13.58 -16.10 -7.59
CA VAL A 23 -14.56 -15.24 -8.28
C VAL A 23 -14.01 -14.55 -9.52
N LEU A 24 -12.69 -14.45 -9.62
CA LEU A 24 -12.00 -14.03 -10.84
C LEU A 24 -10.73 -14.86 -10.97
N VAL A 25 -10.74 -15.77 -11.94
CA VAL A 25 -9.65 -16.74 -12.16
C VAL A 25 -8.87 -16.32 -13.40
N ALA A 26 -7.55 -16.46 -13.34
CA ALA A 26 -6.72 -16.32 -14.53
C ALA A 26 -7.21 -17.26 -15.65
N HIS A 27 -7.03 -16.86 -16.91
CA HIS A 27 -7.40 -17.68 -18.07
C HIS A 27 -8.91 -18.01 -18.20
N SER A 28 -9.79 -17.25 -17.55
CA SER A 28 -11.24 -17.45 -17.58
C SER A 28 -11.99 -16.27 -18.22
N ARG A 29 -13.07 -16.58 -18.96
CA ARG A 29 -13.97 -15.56 -19.52
C ARG A 29 -14.74 -14.86 -18.37
N PRO A 30 -15.04 -13.56 -18.47
CA PRO A 30 -14.95 -12.72 -19.68
C PRO A 30 -13.61 -12.00 -19.90
N MET A 31 -12.58 -12.29 -19.09
CA MET A 31 -11.29 -11.63 -19.23
C MET A 31 -10.48 -12.17 -20.43
N PRO A 32 -9.50 -11.40 -20.93
CA PRO A 32 -8.49 -11.91 -21.87
C PRO A 32 -7.85 -13.21 -21.37
N PHE A 33 -7.49 -14.10 -22.28
CA PHE A 33 -7.01 -15.43 -21.92
C PHE A 33 -5.70 -15.40 -21.13
N ASP A 34 -4.87 -14.39 -21.29
CA ASP A 34 -3.59 -14.22 -20.59
C ASP A 34 -3.67 -13.27 -19.38
N PHE A 35 -4.89 -12.88 -18.98
CA PHE A 35 -5.12 -12.04 -17.81
C PHE A 35 -4.75 -12.75 -16.51
N VAL A 36 -3.85 -12.12 -15.75
CA VAL A 36 -3.45 -12.55 -14.41
C VAL A 36 -3.78 -11.46 -13.39
N PRO A 37 -4.77 -11.64 -12.49
CA PRO A 37 -5.10 -10.70 -11.43
C PRO A 37 -3.88 -10.37 -10.55
N SER A 38 -3.71 -9.10 -10.18
CA SER A 38 -2.54 -8.65 -9.41
C SER A 38 -2.85 -7.67 -8.28
N VAL A 39 -3.67 -6.66 -8.51
CA VAL A 39 -4.00 -5.67 -7.48
C VAL A 39 -5.49 -5.43 -7.53
N ALA A 40 -6.13 -5.42 -6.37
CA ALA A 40 -7.55 -5.14 -6.23
C ALA A 40 -7.74 -3.92 -5.34
N ASP A 41 -8.68 -3.06 -5.72
CA ASP A 41 -9.13 -1.94 -4.91
C ASP A 41 -10.64 -2.02 -4.71
N PHE A 42 -11.07 -1.81 -3.47
CA PHE A 42 -12.46 -1.93 -3.04
C PHE A 42 -12.93 -0.57 -2.55
N HIS A 43 -13.62 0.16 -3.42
CA HIS A 43 -14.25 1.42 -3.06
C HIS A 43 -15.42 1.21 -2.08
N SER A 44 -16.16 0.10 -2.24
CA SER A 44 -17.27 -0.24 -1.37
C SER A 44 -17.45 -1.75 -1.24
N ALA A 45 -18.40 -2.17 -0.40
CA ALA A 45 -18.77 -3.58 -0.25
C ALA A 45 -19.28 -4.21 -1.57
N THR A 46 -19.70 -3.41 -2.55
CA THR A 46 -20.23 -3.90 -3.83
C THR A 46 -19.38 -3.54 -5.03
N GLN A 47 -18.62 -2.44 -4.99
CA GLN A 47 -17.82 -1.95 -6.10
C GLN A 47 -16.33 -2.15 -5.85
N ALA A 48 -15.68 -2.79 -6.82
CA ALA A 48 -14.25 -3.01 -6.81
C ALA A 48 -13.68 -3.05 -8.23
N TRP A 49 -12.39 -2.73 -8.33
CA TRP A 49 -11.60 -2.84 -9.56
C TRP A 49 -10.42 -3.74 -9.31
N VAL A 50 -10.03 -4.49 -10.35
CA VAL A 50 -8.85 -5.34 -10.34
C VAL A 50 -8.01 -4.97 -11.54
N LEU A 51 -6.74 -4.68 -11.27
CA LEU A 51 -5.69 -4.60 -12.29
C LEU A 51 -5.06 -5.99 -12.41
N GLY A 52 -4.94 -6.47 -13.65
CA GLY A 52 -4.19 -7.69 -13.95
C GLY A 52 -3.31 -7.52 -15.18
N TYR A 53 -2.27 -8.33 -15.25
CA TYR A 53 -1.24 -8.24 -16.29
C TYR A 53 -1.61 -9.08 -17.51
N LEU A 54 -1.18 -8.61 -18.68
CA LEU A 54 -1.25 -9.31 -19.97
C LEU A 54 0.19 -9.63 -20.41
N GLY A 55 0.82 -10.58 -19.71
CA GLY A 55 2.28 -10.77 -19.76
C GLY A 55 2.87 -11.02 -21.16
N ALA A 56 2.10 -11.64 -22.07
CA ALA A 56 2.53 -11.88 -23.44
C ALA A 56 2.60 -10.59 -24.30
N HIS A 57 1.96 -9.52 -23.85
CA HIS A 57 1.87 -8.23 -24.53
C HIS A 57 2.84 -7.19 -23.95
N SER A 58 3.51 -7.52 -22.84
CA SER A 58 4.48 -6.66 -22.17
C SER A 58 5.83 -6.62 -22.90
N THR A 59 6.56 -5.52 -22.71
CA THR A 59 7.95 -5.33 -23.15
C THR A 59 8.85 -5.09 -21.94
N ALA A 60 10.16 -4.98 -22.14
CA ALA A 60 11.10 -4.68 -21.05
C ALA A 60 10.83 -3.31 -20.36
N SER A 61 10.17 -2.38 -21.05
CA SER A 61 9.96 -1.00 -20.58
C SER A 61 8.50 -0.62 -20.38
N ASN A 62 7.57 -1.44 -20.84
CA ASN A 62 6.14 -1.17 -20.74
C ASN A 62 5.39 -2.46 -20.40
N GLU A 63 4.45 -2.37 -19.48
CA GLU A 63 3.61 -3.48 -19.07
C GLU A 63 2.20 -3.30 -19.65
N ALA A 64 1.69 -4.35 -20.28
CA ALA A 64 0.31 -4.39 -20.73
C ALA A 64 -0.57 -4.87 -19.56
N VAL A 65 -1.61 -4.10 -19.25
CA VAL A 65 -2.55 -4.39 -18.17
C VAL A 65 -3.99 -4.35 -18.67
N SER A 66 -4.85 -5.13 -18.02
CA SER A 66 -6.30 -5.06 -18.17
C SER A 66 -6.94 -4.71 -16.85
N ILE A 67 -8.04 -3.96 -16.91
CA ILE A 67 -8.81 -3.55 -15.76
C ILE A 67 -10.15 -4.27 -15.80
N ALA A 68 -10.47 -4.95 -14.71
CA ALA A 68 -11.76 -5.57 -14.47
C ALA A 68 -12.51 -4.79 -13.38
N SER A 69 -13.84 -4.75 -13.46
CA SER A 69 -14.68 -4.18 -12.40
C SER A 69 -15.82 -5.11 -12.01
N THR A 70 -16.31 -4.91 -10.80
CA THR A 70 -17.54 -5.48 -10.28
C THR A 70 -18.38 -4.39 -9.62
N SER A 71 -19.70 -4.59 -9.58
CA SER A 71 -20.65 -3.73 -8.88
C SER A 71 -21.62 -4.53 -8.00
N ASP A 72 -21.30 -5.81 -7.74
CA ASP A 72 -22.18 -6.75 -7.03
C ASP A 72 -21.44 -7.62 -6.00
N ALA A 73 -20.39 -7.03 -5.40
CA ALA A 73 -19.52 -7.64 -4.41
C ALA A 73 -18.68 -8.79 -4.98
N GLY A 74 -18.19 -8.63 -6.20
CA GLY A 74 -17.32 -9.60 -6.86
C GLY A 74 -18.04 -10.86 -7.31
N ARG A 75 -19.37 -10.86 -7.46
CA ARG A 75 -20.11 -12.02 -8.00
C ARG A 75 -19.97 -12.10 -9.51
N HIS A 76 -20.00 -10.95 -10.19
CA HIS A 76 -19.72 -10.85 -11.61
C HIS A 76 -18.62 -9.81 -11.86
N TRP A 77 -17.68 -10.20 -12.72
CA TRP A 77 -16.58 -9.36 -13.17
C TRP A 77 -16.72 -9.09 -14.66
N ARG A 78 -16.45 -7.85 -15.08
CA ARG A 78 -16.44 -7.44 -16.49
C ARG A 78 -15.13 -6.74 -16.84
N PRO A 79 -14.56 -6.98 -18.02
CA PRO A 79 -13.45 -6.18 -18.52
C PRO A 79 -13.93 -4.74 -18.74
N VAL A 80 -13.10 -3.77 -18.38
CA VAL A 80 -13.38 -2.34 -18.54
C VAL A 80 -12.52 -1.78 -19.67
N SER A 81 -11.21 -1.94 -19.57
CA SER A 81 -10.25 -1.43 -20.56
C SER A 81 -8.95 -2.22 -20.53
N GLU A 82 -8.13 -2.02 -21.55
CA GLU A 82 -6.72 -2.41 -21.57
C GLU A 82 -5.87 -1.14 -21.68
N LEU A 83 -4.74 -1.13 -20.99
CA LEU A 83 -3.81 0.01 -20.94
C LEU A 83 -2.38 -0.53 -21.04
N THR A 84 -1.53 0.21 -21.76
CA THR A 84 -0.09 0.01 -21.71
C THR A 84 0.50 1.03 -20.76
N VAL A 85 1.03 0.56 -19.62
CA VAL A 85 1.71 1.41 -18.64
C VAL A 85 3.21 1.45 -18.93
N SER A 86 3.83 2.60 -18.72
CA SER A 86 5.28 2.73 -18.78
C SER A 86 5.87 2.27 -17.45
N GLY A 87 6.75 1.28 -17.51
CA GLY A 87 7.23 0.56 -16.33
C GLY A 87 6.31 -0.61 -15.96
N GLN A 88 6.18 -0.86 -14.66
CA GLN A 88 5.37 -1.90 -14.06
C GLN A 88 4.26 -1.28 -13.21
N ALA A 89 3.01 -1.64 -13.48
CA ALA A 89 1.88 -1.24 -12.65
C ALA A 89 2.01 -1.88 -11.27
N THR A 90 1.92 -1.07 -10.22
CA THR A 90 2.05 -1.51 -8.84
C THR A 90 0.82 -1.21 -8.00
N GLY A 91 -0.09 -0.35 -8.48
CA GLY A 91 -1.29 0.00 -7.75
C GLY A 91 -2.43 0.48 -8.64
N ILE A 92 -3.64 0.30 -8.13
CA ILE A 92 -4.88 0.90 -8.66
C ILE A 92 -5.67 1.44 -7.48
N GLN A 93 -6.32 2.59 -7.63
CA GLN A 93 -7.20 3.17 -6.62
C GLN A 93 -8.39 3.85 -7.31
N PHE A 94 -9.60 3.61 -6.81
CA PHE A 94 -10.83 4.32 -7.16
C PHE A 94 -11.45 4.94 -5.92
N VAL A 95 -11.65 6.26 -5.95
CA VAL A 95 -12.28 7.02 -4.85
C VAL A 95 -13.79 7.13 -5.02
N ASP A 96 -14.29 6.84 -6.22
CA ASP A 96 -15.71 6.68 -6.55
C ASP A 96 -15.86 5.84 -7.83
N SER A 97 -17.10 5.72 -8.35
CA SER A 97 -17.38 4.93 -9.56
C SER A 97 -16.80 5.49 -10.87
N LEU A 98 -16.28 6.72 -10.87
CA LEU A 98 -15.80 7.46 -12.04
C LEU A 98 -14.30 7.77 -11.96
N HIS A 99 -13.80 8.16 -10.78
CA HIS A 99 -12.46 8.67 -10.59
C HIS A 99 -11.53 7.60 -10.02
N GLY A 100 -10.43 7.36 -10.73
CA GLY A 100 -9.42 6.41 -10.30
C GLY A 100 -8.04 6.70 -10.89
N TRP A 101 -7.05 6.03 -10.33
CA TRP A 101 -5.64 6.16 -10.68
C TRP A 101 -4.98 4.80 -10.81
N VAL A 102 -4.07 4.68 -11.78
CA VAL A 102 -3.12 3.56 -11.88
C VAL A 102 -1.73 4.13 -11.66
N PHE A 103 -1.02 3.50 -10.74
CA PHE A 103 0.34 3.86 -10.36
C PHE A 103 1.31 2.82 -10.92
N ALA A 104 2.39 3.29 -11.53
CA ALA A 104 3.43 2.42 -12.05
C ALA A 104 4.82 2.88 -11.62
N CYS A 105 5.63 1.90 -11.20
CA CYS A 105 7.04 2.09 -10.94
C CYS A 105 7.87 1.72 -12.19
N PRO A 106 9.12 2.15 -12.29
CA PRO A 106 10.00 1.80 -13.39
C PRO A 106 10.26 0.30 -13.48
N SER A 107 10.28 -0.25 -14.70
CA SER A 107 10.62 -1.65 -14.90
C SER A 107 12.11 -1.92 -14.64
N ALA A 108 12.42 -3.14 -14.18
CA ALA A 108 13.79 -3.56 -13.86
C ALA A 108 14.73 -3.39 -15.07
N GLY A 109 15.87 -2.71 -14.87
CA GLY A 109 16.91 -2.51 -15.89
C GLY A 109 17.34 -1.05 -16.13
N GLY A 110 16.64 -0.08 -15.54
CA GLY A 110 17.07 1.33 -15.56
C GLY A 110 18.23 1.61 -14.59
N VAL A 111 19.13 2.51 -14.97
CA VAL A 111 20.21 3.02 -14.10
C VAL A 111 19.59 3.57 -12.81
N ILE A 112 20.19 3.26 -11.64
CA ILE A 112 19.81 3.85 -10.36
C ILE A 112 19.77 5.38 -10.52
N GLY A 113 18.61 6.00 -10.25
CA GLY A 113 18.40 7.45 -10.42
C GLY A 113 17.94 7.91 -11.81
N ALA A 114 17.50 7.01 -12.68
CA ALA A 114 16.83 7.28 -13.97
C ALA A 114 15.42 6.68 -14.04
N GLN A 115 14.80 6.51 -12.87
CA GLN A 115 13.63 5.67 -12.66
C GLN A 115 12.45 6.58 -12.26
N ASP A 116 11.60 6.91 -13.23
CA ASP A 116 10.46 7.81 -13.02
C ASP A 116 9.16 7.06 -12.77
N THR A 117 8.53 7.39 -11.65
CA THR A 117 7.15 7.03 -11.35
C THR A 117 6.17 7.62 -12.37
N THR A 118 5.23 6.81 -12.84
CA THR A 118 4.16 7.26 -13.74
C THR A 118 2.79 7.11 -13.11
N LEU A 119 1.91 8.06 -13.42
CA LEU A 119 0.55 8.11 -12.90
C LEU A 119 -0.43 8.30 -14.06
N TYR A 120 -1.44 7.44 -14.07
CA TYR A 120 -2.56 7.48 -15.00
C TYR A 120 -3.81 7.78 -14.20
N ARG A 121 -4.71 8.61 -14.75
CA ARG A 121 -5.97 9.03 -14.15
C ARG A 121 -7.13 8.73 -15.08
N THR A 122 -8.24 8.29 -14.53
CA THR A 122 -9.53 8.17 -15.21
C THR A 122 -10.59 9.06 -14.56
N VAL A 123 -11.58 9.46 -15.34
CA VAL A 123 -12.78 10.20 -14.89
C VAL A 123 -14.08 9.54 -15.36
N ASP A 124 -13.98 8.35 -15.95
CA ASP A 124 -15.09 7.62 -16.57
C ASP A 124 -15.16 6.15 -16.11
N GLY A 125 -14.64 5.86 -14.92
CA GLY A 125 -14.72 4.54 -14.29
C GLY A 125 -13.66 3.55 -14.82
N GLY A 126 -12.60 4.07 -15.43
CA GLY A 126 -11.50 3.29 -16.00
C GLY A 126 -11.68 2.94 -17.47
N VAL A 127 -12.65 3.53 -18.17
CA VAL A 127 -12.86 3.29 -19.61
C VAL A 127 -11.76 3.97 -20.42
N THR A 128 -11.39 5.20 -20.07
CA THR A 128 -10.26 5.92 -20.63
C THR A 128 -9.30 6.41 -19.55
N TRP A 129 -8.02 6.48 -19.92
CA TRP A 129 -6.92 6.84 -19.02
C TRP A 129 -6.10 7.98 -19.62
N GLN A 130 -5.93 9.05 -18.85
CA GLN A 130 -5.03 10.14 -19.15
C GLN A 130 -3.76 10.00 -18.32
N ILE A 131 -2.60 10.15 -18.94
CA ILE A 131 -1.34 10.27 -18.23
C ILE A 131 -1.33 11.59 -17.46
N SER A 132 -1.38 11.55 -16.14
CA SER A 132 -1.27 12.74 -15.28
C SER A 132 0.19 13.04 -14.95
N LYS A 133 1.02 12.00 -14.77
CA LYS A 133 2.49 12.11 -14.67
C LYS A 133 3.15 11.17 -15.68
N PRO A 134 3.75 11.68 -16.77
CA PRO A 134 4.42 10.86 -17.77
C PRO A 134 5.75 10.30 -17.25
N PRO A 135 6.25 9.20 -17.83
CA PRO A 135 7.64 8.78 -17.64
C PRO A 135 8.54 9.91 -18.16
N SER A 136 9.42 10.45 -17.33
CA SER A 136 10.26 11.58 -17.73
C SER A 136 11.35 11.07 -18.68
N GLN A 137 11.11 11.16 -19.99
CA GLN A 137 12.19 10.87 -20.94
C GLN A 137 13.25 12.00 -20.97
N VAL A 138 13.02 13.12 -20.29
CA VAL A 138 13.92 14.27 -20.32
C VAL A 138 13.95 14.96 -18.96
N ARG A 139 15.05 14.76 -18.22
CA ARG A 139 15.40 15.61 -17.07
C ARG A 139 15.29 17.08 -17.47
N GLY A 140 14.45 17.86 -16.79
CA GLY A 140 14.35 19.31 -17.01
C GLY A 140 13.40 19.77 -18.13
N ASN A 141 12.39 18.97 -18.48
CA ASN A 141 11.33 19.41 -19.40
C ASN A 141 10.37 20.40 -18.72
N SER A 142 10.47 21.68 -19.08
CA SER A 142 9.64 22.77 -18.56
C SER A 142 8.15 22.70 -18.95
N ALA A 143 7.75 21.77 -19.82
CA ALA A 143 6.35 21.51 -20.16
C ALA A 143 5.62 20.64 -19.11
N VAL A 144 6.35 19.98 -18.20
CA VAL A 144 5.75 19.27 -17.06
C VAL A 144 5.37 20.31 -15.99
N ARG A 145 4.09 20.68 -15.95
CA ARG A 145 3.52 21.53 -14.90
C ARG A 145 3.22 20.65 -13.66
N GLY A 146 3.61 21.08 -12.46
CA GLY A 146 3.18 20.42 -11.21
C GLY A 146 4.12 19.36 -10.63
N ARG A 147 5.33 19.81 -10.26
CA ARG A 147 6.54 19.08 -9.84
C ARG A 147 6.33 17.98 -8.77
N LEU A 148 6.11 16.73 -9.20
CA LEU A 148 6.68 15.61 -8.46
C LEU A 148 8.17 15.45 -8.83
N PRO A 149 9.09 15.24 -7.88
CA PRO A 149 10.49 14.96 -8.19
C PRO A 149 10.62 13.78 -9.16
N GLU A 150 11.49 13.94 -10.15
CA GLU A 150 11.73 12.95 -11.20
C GLU A 150 12.40 11.68 -10.61
N ALA A 151 13.31 11.83 -9.64
CA ALA A 151 13.98 10.68 -9.03
C ALA A 151 14.26 10.88 -7.54
N CYS A 152 13.78 9.95 -6.71
CA CYS A 152 14.19 9.79 -5.32
C CYS A 152 15.31 8.76 -5.27
N GLY A 153 16.51 9.18 -4.88
CA GLY A 153 17.76 8.43 -5.04
C GLY A 153 17.82 7.06 -4.32
N ALA A 154 16.86 6.77 -3.46
CA ALA A 154 16.84 5.57 -2.60
C ALA A 154 15.70 4.57 -2.88
N GLY A 155 14.92 4.71 -3.96
CA GLY A 155 13.93 3.67 -4.31
C GLY A 155 12.65 4.09 -5.03
N GLY A 156 12.58 5.31 -5.59
CA GLY A 156 11.35 5.80 -6.24
C GLY A 156 10.29 6.28 -5.25
N LEU A 157 9.13 6.70 -5.75
CA LEU A 157 7.99 7.12 -4.90
C LEU A 157 7.11 5.93 -4.52
N ASP A 158 6.43 6.04 -3.39
CA ASP A 158 5.38 5.10 -2.97
C ASP A 158 4.08 5.35 -3.77
N ALA A 159 3.13 4.43 -3.73
CA ALA A 159 1.83 4.61 -4.38
C ALA A 159 1.09 5.82 -3.78
N PRO A 160 0.43 6.67 -4.59
CA PRO A 160 -0.33 7.78 -4.07
C PRO A 160 -1.60 7.29 -3.36
N SER A 161 -2.15 8.15 -2.53
CA SER A 161 -3.38 7.93 -1.79
C SER A 161 -4.29 9.14 -1.98
N PHE A 162 -5.38 8.94 -2.71
CA PHE A 162 -6.42 9.95 -2.91
C PHE A 162 -7.59 9.73 -1.96
N ILE A 163 -8.12 10.80 -1.38
CA ILE A 163 -9.34 10.74 -0.56
C ILE A 163 -10.59 11.12 -1.36
N ASN A 164 -10.40 11.84 -2.46
CA ASN A 164 -11.47 12.24 -3.38
C ASN A 164 -10.88 12.52 -4.78
N ALA A 165 -11.72 12.98 -5.71
CA ALA A 165 -11.35 13.21 -7.11
C ALA A 165 -10.26 14.28 -7.33
N GLN A 166 -9.95 15.08 -6.31
CA GLN A 166 -9.04 16.23 -6.32
C GLN A 166 -7.85 16.03 -5.37
N ASP A 167 -8.12 15.64 -4.12
CA ASP A 167 -7.14 15.64 -3.05
C ASP A 167 -6.44 14.29 -2.92
N GLY A 168 -5.11 14.29 -3.01
CA GLY A 168 -4.28 13.10 -2.83
C GLY A 168 -2.85 13.40 -2.43
N TRP A 169 -2.18 12.42 -1.86
CA TRP A 169 -0.84 12.54 -1.31
C TRP A 169 0.07 11.45 -1.83
N ILE A 170 1.36 11.76 -1.91
CA ILE A 170 2.40 10.81 -2.28
C ILE A 170 3.67 11.08 -1.48
N ALA A 171 4.33 10.01 -1.07
CA ALA A 171 5.56 10.07 -0.29
C ALA A 171 6.65 9.17 -0.90
N GLY A 172 7.82 9.17 -0.26
CA GLY A 172 8.95 8.34 -0.65
C GLY A 172 10.25 8.68 0.08
N PRO A 173 11.35 7.98 -0.24
CA PRO A 173 12.68 8.19 0.34
C PRO A 173 13.47 9.22 -0.48
N CYS A 174 13.03 10.48 -0.48
CA CYS A 174 13.50 11.51 -1.43
C CYS A 174 14.45 12.56 -0.84
N ASP A 175 14.36 12.83 0.46
CA ASP A 175 15.02 13.98 1.08
C ASP A 175 15.67 13.60 2.42
N SER A 176 16.55 14.48 2.88
CA SER A 176 17.13 14.54 4.23
C SER A 176 16.12 14.88 5.33
N ARG A 177 14.83 14.99 4.97
CA ARG A 177 13.67 15.22 5.84
C ARG A 177 12.50 14.35 5.36
N PRO A 178 11.46 14.14 6.19
CA PRO A 178 10.25 13.47 5.74
C PRO A 178 9.69 14.15 4.47
N PHE A 179 9.43 13.34 3.44
CA PHE A 179 8.99 13.80 2.13
C PHE A 179 7.52 13.44 1.94
N LEU A 180 6.70 14.46 1.71
CA LEU A 180 5.28 14.34 1.41
C LEU A 180 4.90 15.43 0.40
N GLU A 181 4.18 15.05 -0.64
CA GLU A 181 3.57 16.00 -1.57
C GLU A 181 2.07 15.76 -1.64
N ALA A 182 1.33 16.86 -1.78
CA ALA A 182 -0.11 16.87 -1.96
C ALA A 182 -0.48 17.36 -3.35
N SER A 183 -1.58 16.83 -3.87
CA SER A 183 -2.28 17.32 -5.04
C SER A 183 -3.68 17.72 -4.63
N HIS A 184 -4.19 18.79 -5.24
CA HIS A 184 -5.55 19.29 -5.07
C HIS A 184 -6.30 19.41 -6.41
N ASP A 185 -5.79 18.72 -7.44
CA ASP A 185 -6.32 18.74 -8.80
C ASP A 185 -6.36 17.33 -9.44
N GLY A 186 -6.39 16.30 -8.60
CA GLY A 186 -6.50 14.90 -9.01
C GLY A 186 -5.18 14.32 -9.51
N GLY A 187 -4.04 14.83 -9.02
CA GLY A 187 -2.71 14.35 -9.36
C GLY A 187 -2.13 14.96 -10.63
N LEU A 188 -2.68 16.09 -11.11
CA LEU A 188 -2.14 16.84 -12.25
C LEU A 188 -0.99 17.75 -11.81
N THR A 189 -1.08 18.31 -10.61
CA THR A 189 0.00 19.08 -9.98
C THR A 189 0.20 18.69 -8.52
N TRP A 190 1.44 18.83 -8.07
CA TRP A 190 1.90 18.42 -6.75
C TRP A 190 2.68 19.54 -6.07
N ILE A 191 2.42 19.71 -4.78
CA ILE A 191 3.00 20.73 -3.92
C ILE A 191 3.57 20.02 -2.69
N GLN A 192 4.78 20.41 -2.29
CA GLN A 192 5.41 19.83 -1.12
C GLN A 192 4.71 20.26 0.17
N GLU A 193 4.31 19.27 0.96
CA GLU A 193 3.77 19.45 2.30
C GLU A 193 4.86 19.42 3.37
N SER A 194 4.64 20.19 4.43
CA SER A 194 5.58 20.26 5.56
C SER A 194 5.08 19.41 6.71
N LEU A 195 5.75 18.29 6.95
CA LEU A 195 5.52 17.47 8.14
C LEU A 195 6.21 18.06 9.36
N THR A 196 5.62 17.86 10.55
CA THR A 196 6.29 18.15 11.82
C THR A 196 7.60 17.36 11.90
N SER A 197 8.61 17.94 12.55
CA SER A 197 9.89 17.26 12.75
C SER A 197 9.71 15.90 13.44
N PHE A 198 10.52 14.92 13.04
CA PHE A 198 10.52 13.61 13.69
C PHE A 198 10.72 13.76 15.21
N PRO A 199 9.90 13.08 16.05
CA PRO A 199 9.95 13.20 17.51
C PRO A 199 11.13 12.43 18.11
N ALA A 200 12.36 12.87 17.81
CA ALA A 200 13.61 12.30 18.34
C ALA A 200 13.85 12.69 19.81
N ALA A 201 14.62 11.89 20.56
CA ALA A 201 15.01 12.25 21.91
C ALA A 201 16.03 13.41 21.90
N ALA A 202 16.00 14.25 22.94
CA ALA A 202 16.90 15.39 23.05
C ALA A 202 18.37 14.95 23.06
N GLY A 203 19.19 15.56 22.19
CA GLY A 203 20.62 15.26 22.08
C GLY A 203 20.99 14.14 21.11
N GLU A 204 20.01 13.45 20.51
CA GLU A 204 20.28 12.57 19.36
C GLU A 204 20.67 13.45 18.15
N PRO A 205 21.87 13.27 17.57
CA PRO A 205 22.25 14.03 16.37
C PRO A 205 21.30 13.72 15.21
N ASN A 206 20.87 14.73 14.46
CA ASN A 206 20.25 14.53 13.14
C ASN A 206 21.36 14.47 12.08
N PRO A 207 21.69 13.30 11.44
CA PRO A 207 21.21 12.89 10.07
C PRO A 207 21.30 11.32 9.80
N PRO A 208 21.05 10.72 8.58
CA PRO A 208 20.95 11.32 7.24
C PRO A 208 19.77 10.94 6.31
N THR A 209 18.88 10.02 6.68
CA THR A 209 17.88 9.50 5.73
C THR A 209 16.53 9.29 6.39
N TYR A 210 15.50 9.75 5.69
CA TYR A 210 14.11 9.49 6.01
C TYR A 210 13.47 8.66 4.91
N VAL A 211 12.62 7.72 5.32
CA VAL A 211 11.69 7.05 4.42
C VAL A 211 10.30 7.41 4.90
N THR A 212 9.53 8.10 4.06
CA THR A 212 8.13 8.40 4.36
C THR A 212 7.28 7.52 3.47
N ARG A 213 6.39 6.72 4.07
CA ARG A 213 5.39 5.94 3.34
C ARG A 213 4.19 6.83 3.03
N SER A 214 3.52 6.59 1.92
CA SER A 214 2.33 7.38 1.56
C SER A 214 1.24 7.19 2.62
N PRO A 215 0.43 8.23 2.87
CA PRO A 215 -0.60 8.14 3.89
C PRO A 215 -1.69 7.13 3.51
N ARG A 216 -2.20 6.43 4.50
CA ARG A 216 -3.45 5.68 4.41
C ARG A 216 -4.55 6.47 5.11
N PHE A 217 -5.64 6.71 4.40
CA PHE A 217 -6.82 7.37 4.96
C PHE A 217 -7.85 6.31 5.33
N ILE A 218 -8.32 6.38 6.57
CA ILE A 218 -9.42 5.53 7.06
C ILE A 218 -10.76 6.21 6.76
N SER A 219 -10.78 7.55 6.81
CA SER A 219 -11.91 8.40 6.44
C SER A 219 -11.36 9.61 5.65
N PRO A 220 -12.23 10.45 5.07
CA PRO A 220 -11.78 11.70 4.43
C PRO A 220 -11.04 12.66 5.39
N GLU A 221 -11.21 12.52 6.71
CA GLU A 221 -10.61 13.38 7.72
C GLU A 221 -9.46 12.69 8.47
N ASP A 222 -9.61 11.39 8.73
CA ASP A 222 -8.66 10.58 9.50
C ASP A 222 -7.70 9.82 8.59
N GLY A 223 -6.41 10.05 8.79
CA GLY A 223 -5.36 9.34 8.10
C GLY A 223 -4.11 9.17 8.94
N PHE A 224 -3.26 8.26 8.52
CA PHE A 224 -1.94 8.06 9.12
C PHE A 224 -0.88 7.83 8.05
N LEU A 225 0.36 8.17 8.36
CA LEU A 225 1.53 7.78 7.60
C LEU A 225 2.65 7.35 8.55
N VAL A 226 3.60 6.57 8.03
CA VAL A 226 4.77 6.12 8.79
C VAL A 226 6.02 6.78 8.23
N VAL A 227 6.83 7.31 9.14
CA VAL A 227 8.16 7.86 8.85
C VAL A 227 9.21 7.02 9.56
N LEU A 228 10.16 6.51 8.79
CA LEU A 228 11.35 5.81 9.28
C LEU A 228 12.56 6.73 9.24
N ARG A 229 13.40 6.65 10.27
CA ARG A 229 14.62 7.44 10.45
C ARG A 229 15.82 6.52 10.71
N GLY A 230 16.96 6.86 10.13
CA GLY A 230 18.20 6.08 10.30
C GLY A 230 18.30 4.89 9.35
N PHE A 231 17.66 4.96 8.19
CA PHE A 231 17.73 3.94 7.16
C PHE A 231 19.17 3.84 6.62
N THR A 232 19.86 2.73 6.93
CA THR A 232 21.15 2.38 6.31
C THR A 232 20.94 1.18 5.38
N THR A 233 21.79 1.02 4.36
CA THR A 233 21.66 -0.01 3.31
C THR A 233 21.86 -1.46 3.80
N GLY A 234 21.82 -1.71 5.11
CA GLY A 234 21.89 -3.05 5.71
C GLY A 234 20.52 -3.56 6.14
N ALA A 235 20.15 -4.76 5.69
CA ALA A 235 18.83 -5.39 5.91
C ALA A 235 18.45 -5.69 7.38
N ASN A 236 19.30 -5.35 8.36
CA ASN A 236 19.16 -5.75 9.76
C ASN A 236 19.24 -4.59 10.76
N SER A 237 19.23 -3.33 10.31
CA SER A 237 19.24 -2.19 11.23
C SER A 237 17.84 -1.96 11.78
N LEU A 238 17.69 -1.98 13.10
CA LEU A 238 16.49 -1.47 13.78
C LEU A 238 16.40 0.03 13.48
N GLN A 239 15.43 0.42 12.67
CA GLN A 239 15.20 1.82 12.31
C GLN A 239 14.29 2.46 13.35
N GLU A 240 14.49 3.74 13.59
CA GLU A 240 13.51 4.49 14.38
C GLU A 240 12.28 4.73 13.52
N ALA A 241 11.10 4.63 14.13
CA ALA A 241 9.84 4.85 13.43
C ALA A 241 8.95 5.82 14.22
N ALA A 242 8.14 6.57 13.48
CA ALA A 242 7.08 7.38 14.03
C ALA A 242 5.82 7.24 13.17
N VAL A 243 4.66 7.21 13.83
CA VAL A 243 3.37 7.35 13.18
C VAL A 243 3.00 8.84 13.20
N TYR A 244 2.57 9.34 12.05
CA TYR A 244 2.01 10.67 11.89
C TYR A 244 0.52 10.49 11.65
N VAL A 245 -0.31 11.21 12.40
CA VAL A 245 -1.76 11.13 12.28
C VAL A 245 -2.34 12.49 11.90
N THR A 246 -3.34 12.46 11.02
CA THR A 246 -4.15 13.62 10.64
C THR A 246 -5.61 13.40 11.07
N LYS A 247 -6.29 14.49 11.38
CA LYS A 247 -7.72 14.56 11.74
C LYS A 247 -8.46 15.58 10.88
N ASP A 248 -7.80 16.14 9.88
CA ASP A 248 -8.29 17.22 9.03
C ASP A 248 -8.01 16.95 7.55
N GLY A 249 -7.94 15.67 7.17
CA GLY A 249 -7.79 15.26 5.77
C GLY A 249 -6.40 15.56 5.22
N GLY A 250 -5.36 15.48 6.06
CA GLY A 250 -3.97 15.65 5.65
C GLY A 250 -3.47 17.10 5.62
N VAL A 251 -4.27 18.06 6.10
CA VAL A 251 -3.89 19.48 6.21
C VAL A 251 -2.86 19.68 7.32
N THR A 252 -3.04 19.02 8.47
CA THR A 252 -2.06 18.98 9.55
C THR A 252 -1.80 17.56 10.04
N TRP A 253 -0.58 17.34 10.54
CA TRP A 253 -0.10 16.04 11.01
C TRP A 253 0.53 16.18 12.40
N THR A 254 0.19 15.27 13.31
CA THR A 254 0.81 15.15 14.63
C THR A 254 1.64 13.87 14.68
N ALA A 255 2.89 13.95 15.15
CA ALA A 255 3.82 12.83 15.17
C ALA A 255 3.95 12.18 16.55
N HIS A 256 3.91 10.85 16.59
CA HIS A 256 4.14 10.02 17.77
C HIS A 256 5.23 8.99 17.49
N ARG A 257 6.30 9.01 18.30
CA ARG A 257 7.41 8.05 18.18
C ARG A 257 6.91 6.64 18.53
N LEU A 258 7.24 5.66 17.71
CA LEU A 258 6.95 4.26 18.02
C LEU A 258 7.99 3.69 18.99
N PRO A 259 7.60 2.76 19.88
CA PRO A 259 8.52 2.18 20.86
C PRO A 259 9.55 1.22 20.25
N GLN A 260 9.35 0.79 19.00
CA GLN A 260 10.20 -0.16 18.27
C GLN A 260 10.26 0.20 16.78
N ALA A 261 11.19 -0.43 16.05
CA ALA A 261 11.23 -0.35 14.60
C ALA A 261 9.92 -0.90 14.01
N GLU A 262 9.36 -0.20 13.04
CA GLU A 262 8.10 -0.59 12.41
C GLU A 262 8.36 -1.50 11.22
N LEU A 263 7.58 -2.58 11.13
CA LEU A 263 7.52 -3.47 9.98
C LEU A 263 6.24 -3.25 9.18
N HIS A 264 5.11 -3.19 9.88
CA HIS A 264 3.79 -2.97 9.28
C HIS A 264 2.87 -2.27 10.28
N THR A 265 1.96 -1.42 9.80
CA THR A 265 1.01 -0.66 10.62
C THR A 265 -0.35 -0.65 9.94
N ASP A 266 -1.40 -0.80 10.74
CA ASP A 266 -2.79 -0.78 10.29
C ASP A 266 -3.68 -0.04 11.29
N PHE A 267 -4.65 0.72 10.78
CA PHE A 267 -5.67 1.42 11.59
C PHE A 267 -7.03 1.15 10.98
N VAL A 268 -8.00 0.83 11.85
CA VAL A 268 -9.40 0.59 11.44
C VAL A 268 -10.30 1.77 11.68
N ASP A 269 -9.88 2.68 12.57
CA ASP A 269 -10.54 3.94 12.85
C ASP A 269 -9.53 4.96 13.41
N ALA A 270 -10.07 6.11 13.77
CA ALA A 270 -9.38 7.24 14.38
C ALA A 270 -8.56 6.93 15.65
N GLU A 271 -8.90 5.88 16.39
CA GLU A 271 -8.42 5.59 17.74
C GLU A 271 -7.69 4.24 17.82
N HIS A 272 -8.14 3.25 17.04
CA HIS A 272 -7.70 1.86 17.11
C HIS A 272 -6.75 1.52 15.96
N GLY A 273 -5.55 1.08 16.33
CA GLY A 273 -4.54 0.66 15.39
C GLY A 273 -3.60 -0.39 15.96
N TRP A 274 -2.84 -1.01 15.07
CA TRP A 274 -1.86 -2.03 15.35
C TRP A 274 -0.59 -1.76 14.57
N PHE A 275 0.55 -2.10 15.15
CA PHE A 275 1.76 -2.24 14.35
C PHE A 275 2.57 -3.43 14.79
N VAL A 276 3.37 -3.94 13.85
CA VAL A 276 4.35 -4.98 14.05
C VAL A 276 5.70 -4.31 14.33
N GLY A 277 6.16 -4.45 15.56
CA GLY A 277 7.48 -3.99 15.99
C GLY A 277 8.55 -5.05 15.79
N LEU A 278 9.76 -4.62 15.43
CA LEU A 278 10.96 -5.45 15.47
C LEU A 278 11.83 -5.03 16.65
N SER A 279 12.26 -6.00 17.46
CA SER A 279 13.10 -5.77 18.63
C SER A 279 14.25 -6.76 18.72
N ASP A 280 15.39 -6.32 19.25
CA ASP A 280 16.53 -7.19 19.54
C ASP A 280 16.49 -7.61 21.02
N VAL A 281 16.25 -8.90 21.25
CA VAL A 281 16.28 -9.51 22.58
C VAL A 281 17.46 -10.47 22.64
N GLY A 282 18.59 -9.99 23.17
CA GLY A 282 19.78 -10.81 23.39
C GLY A 282 20.47 -11.29 22.10
N GLY A 283 20.48 -10.47 21.04
CA GLY A 283 21.04 -10.80 19.73
C GLY A 283 20.05 -11.55 18.82
N THR A 284 18.82 -11.75 19.26
CA THR A 284 17.75 -12.39 18.47
C THR A 284 16.69 -11.35 18.13
N LEU A 285 16.50 -11.13 16.83
CA LEU A 285 15.42 -10.29 16.33
C LEU A 285 14.07 -10.99 16.58
N THR A 286 13.19 -10.33 17.30
CA THR A 286 11.86 -10.81 17.66
C THR A 286 10.82 -9.80 17.21
N ARG A 287 9.71 -10.32 16.68
CA ARG A 287 8.57 -9.51 16.25
C ARG A 287 7.55 -9.43 17.37
N VAL A 288 7.02 -8.23 17.59
CA VAL A 288 6.07 -7.96 18.67
C VAL A 288 4.89 -7.16 18.14
N LEU A 289 3.67 -7.67 18.32
CA LEU A 289 2.45 -6.95 17.98
C LEU A 289 2.17 -5.88 19.04
N HIS A 290 1.91 -4.65 18.59
CA HIS A 290 1.51 -3.54 19.45
C HIS A 290 0.11 -3.08 19.07
N VAL A 291 -0.63 -2.59 20.07
CA VAL A 291 -1.99 -2.04 19.91
C VAL A 291 -2.05 -0.64 20.49
N THR A 292 -2.73 0.26 19.78
CA THR A 292 -3.15 1.57 20.27
C THR A 292 -4.68 1.63 20.36
N ARG A 293 -5.17 2.48 21.28
CA ARG A 293 -6.59 2.83 21.45
C ARG A 293 -6.79 4.34 21.59
N ASP A 294 -5.77 5.11 21.24
CA ASP A 294 -5.72 6.56 21.38
C ASP A 294 -5.12 7.23 20.13
N GLY A 295 -5.27 6.59 18.97
CA GLY A 295 -4.83 7.14 17.69
C GLY A 295 -3.30 7.14 17.54
N GLY A 296 -2.62 6.18 18.15
CA GLY A 296 -1.17 6.02 18.04
C GLY A 296 -0.36 6.87 19.02
N GLN A 297 -1.00 7.54 19.99
CA GLN A 297 -0.31 8.29 21.03
C GLN A 297 0.43 7.36 21.99
N THR A 298 -0.20 6.25 22.39
CA THR A 298 0.40 5.20 23.21
C THR A 298 0.20 3.83 22.59
N TRP A 299 1.18 2.95 22.83
CA TRP A 299 1.24 1.62 22.26
C TRP A 299 1.55 0.60 23.34
N ARG A 300 0.75 -0.48 23.38
CA ARG A 300 0.95 -1.60 24.30
C ARG A 300 1.25 -2.87 23.53
N ALA A 301 2.35 -3.53 23.90
CA ALA A 301 2.67 -4.85 23.37
C ALA A 301 1.61 -5.89 23.77
N VAL A 302 1.25 -6.74 22.83
CA VAL A 302 0.36 -7.90 23.02
C VAL A 302 1.00 -9.15 22.41
N SER A 303 0.58 -10.32 22.87
CA SER A 303 1.07 -11.58 22.32
C SER A 303 0.40 -11.87 20.97
N GLY A 304 1.20 -11.95 19.90
CA GLY A 304 0.77 -12.42 18.57
C GLY A 304 1.40 -13.76 18.20
N PRO A 305 1.03 -14.36 17.04
CA PRO A 305 1.84 -15.41 16.42
C PRO A 305 3.27 -14.88 16.27
N GLN A 306 4.34 -15.66 16.42
CA GLN A 306 5.72 -15.12 16.39
C GLN A 306 6.40 -15.19 15.01
N ASP A 307 5.81 -15.92 14.07
CA ASP A 307 6.40 -16.25 12.75
C ASP A 307 5.70 -15.54 11.56
N TYR A 308 5.44 -14.24 11.69
CA TYR A 308 4.70 -13.44 10.69
C TYR A 308 5.63 -12.46 10.00
N PHE A 309 5.55 -12.29 8.68
CA PHE A 309 6.40 -11.38 7.88
C PHE A 309 5.62 -10.15 7.39
N ASP A 310 6.34 -9.17 6.84
CA ASP A 310 5.84 -7.86 6.40
C ASP A 310 4.53 -7.93 5.60
N GLY A 311 3.64 -6.95 5.80
CA GLY A 311 2.49 -6.70 4.93
C GLY A 311 1.22 -7.52 5.21
N ASP A 312 1.30 -8.56 6.03
CA ASP A 312 0.25 -9.57 6.13
C ASP A 312 -0.74 -9.38 7.32
N LEU A 313 -0.63 -8.27 8.05
CA LEU A 313 -1.57 -7.92 9.13
C LEU A 313 -2.69 -7.02 8.60
N SER A 314 -3.93 -7.42 8.82
CA SER A 314 -5.09 -6.59 8.48
C SER A 314 -6.19 -6.73 9.51
N PHE A 315 -6.67 -5.61 10.03
CA PHE A 315 -7.86 -5.54 10.86
C PHE A 315 -9.03 -4.97 10.07
N VAL A 316 -10.23 -5.45 10.38
CA VAL A 316 -11.50 -4.97 9.79
C VAL A 316 -12.38 -4.27 10.83
N SER A 317 -11.99 -4.34 12.10
CA SER A 317 -12.64 -3.68 13.23
C SER A 317 -11.70 -3.67 14.44
N PRO A 318 -12.04 -2.94 15.52
CA PRO A 318 -11.28 -2.92 16.78
C PRO A 318 -11.03 -4.30 17.42
N THR A 319 -11.81 -5.33 17.03
CA THR A 319 -11.73 -6.68 17.64
C THR A 319 -11.38 -7.78 16.65
N ALA A 320 -11.73 -7.63 15.37
CA ALA A 320 -11.51 -8.66 14.36
C ALA A 320 -10.40 -8.28 13.38
N GLY A 321 -9.46 -9.21 13.20
CA GLY A 321 -8.35 -9.08 12.27
C GLY A 321 -7.76 -10.42 11.85
N PHE A 322 -6.83 -10.35 10.91
CA PHE A 322 -6.26 -11.47 10.20
C PHE A 322 -4.74 -11.30 10.07
N ILE A 323 -4.03 -12.42 10.12
CA ILE A 323 -2.59 -12.50 9.81
C ILE A 323 -2.41 -13.64 8.82
N ALA A 324 -1.77 -13.36 7.69
CA ALA A 324 -1.14 -14.39 6.88
C ALA A 324 0.33 -14.53 7.30
N ALA A 325 0.80 -15.76 7.46
CA ALA A 325 2.20 -16.07 7.71
C ALA A 325 2.69 -16.88 6.50
N PRO A 326 3.76 -16.45 5.81
CA PRO A 326 4.23 -17.13 4.63
C PRO A 326 4.82 -18.51 4.96
N SER A 327 5.01 -19.32 3.91
CA SER A 327 5.76 -20.58 4.03
C SER A 327 7.22 -20.29 4.36
N ILE A 328 7.74 -20.91 5.42
CA ILE A 328 9.11 -20.68 5.92
C ILE A 328 9.81 -22.01 6.10
N ARG A 329 11.00 -22.17 5.50
CA ARG A 329 11.87 -23.35 5.69
C ARG A 329 11.12 -24.69 5.51
N GLY A 330 10.24 -24.76 4.51
CA GLY A 330 9.45 -25.94 4.19
C GLY A 330 8.21 -26.16 5.09
N GLN A 331 7.92 -25.26 6.02
CA GLN A 331 6.64 -25.25 6.72
C GLN A 331 5.58 -24.54 5.88
N PRO A 332 4.35 -25.09 5.78
CA PRO A 332 3.28 -24.44 5.02
C PRO A 332 2.95 -23.07 5.62
N GLY A 333 2.55 -22.12 4.76
CA GLY A 333 2.01 -20.85 5.22
C GLY A 333 0.78 -21.06 6.09
N GLN A 334 0.56 -20.17 7.04
CA GLN A 334 -0.51 -20.24 8.02
C GLN A 334 -1.39 -19.00 7.93
N PHE A 335 -2.69 -19.18 8.13
CA PHE A 335 -3.63 -18.07 8.19
C PHE A 335 -4.26 -18.05 9.58
N PHE A 336 -4.26 -16.89 10.23
CA PHE A 336 -4.76 -16.71 11.58
C PHE A 336 -5.84 -15.63 11.62
N LYS A 337 -6.76 -15.77 12.56
CA LYS A 337 -7.80 -14.79 12.86
C LYS A 337 -7.80 -14.46 14.35
N THR A 338 -8.08 -13.21 14.66
CA THR A 338 -8.39 -12.75 16.02
C THR A 338 -9.83 -12.24 16.08
N THR A 339 -10.42 -12.30 17.27
CA THR A 339 -11.74 -11.70 17.59
C THR A 339 -11.70 -10.86 18.87
N ASP A 340 -10.52 -10.63 19.42
CA ASP A 340 -10.28 -9.88 20.66
C ASP A 340 -9.22 -8.77 20.50
N GLY A 341 -9.04 -8.27 19.26
CA GLY A 341 -8.15 -7.16 18.96
C GLY A 341 -6.67 -7.55 18.94
N GLY A 342 -6.38 -8.82 18.63
CA GLY A 342 -5.03 -9.36 18.51
C GLY A 342 -4.44 -9.89 19.81
N ALA A 343 -5.25 -10.04 20.87
CA ALA A 343 -4.80 -10.62 22.14
C ALA A 343 -4.66 -12.15 22.05
N THR A 344 -5.54 -12.80 21.28
CA THR A 344 -5.43 -14.22 20.91
C THR A 344 -5.68 -14.43 19.43
N TRP A 345 -5.05 -15.47 18.88
CA TRP A 345 -5.09 -15.81 17.47
C TRP A 345 -5.39 -17.29 17.31
N VAL A 346 -6.35 -17.60 16.43
CA VAL A 346 -6.72 -18.97 16.09
C VAL A 346 -6.36 -19.26 14.63
N PRO A 347 -5.74 -20.42 14.33
CA PRO A 347 -5.52 -20.84 12.95
C PRO A 347 -6.84 -21.00 12.21
N VAL A 348 -6.91 -20.48 11.00
CA VAL A 348 -8.03 -20.65 10.08
C VAL A 348 -7.65 -21.72 9.07
N ARG A 349 -8.42 -22.81 9.03
CA ARG A 349 -8.31 -23.83 7.98
C ARG A 349 -9.21 -23.41 6.81
N ALA A 350 -8.72 -22.47 6.02
CA ALA A 350 -9.42 -22.01 4.84
C ALA A 350 -9.40 -23.10 3.76
N VAL A 351 -10.55 -23.34 3.12
CA VAL A 351 -10.64 -24.13 1.89
C VAL A 351 -10.98 -23.17 0.76
N VAL A 352 -10.10 -23.08 -0.24
CA VAL A 352 -10.41 -22.39 -1.50
C VAL A 352 -11.01 -23.42 -2.45
N ARG A 353 -12.24 -23.21 -2.87
CA ARG A 353 -12.96 -24.05 -3.84
C ARG A 353 -12.96 -23.45 -5.23
#